data_AF-H0TG70-F1
#
_entry.id   AF-H0TG70-F1
#
_cell.length_a   1.000
_cell.length_b   1.000
_cell.length_c   1.000
_cell.angle_alpha   90.00
_cell.angle_beta   90.00
_cell.angle_gamma   90.00
#
_symmetry.space_group_name_H-M   'P 1'
#
loop_
_entity.id
_entity.type
_entity.pdbx_description
1 polymer ?
#
loop_
_entity_poly.entity_id
_entity_poly.type
_entity_poly.pdbx_seq_one_letter_code
_entity_poly.pdbx_strand_id
1 'polypeptide(L)' 'MTTVAKLLARKQQLLDRLQEEPGMHERAELERLLAQIDSALEFLEEGPNQIGRKPDS' A
#
# COMPACT_ATOMS: atom_id res chain seq x y z
N MET A 1 17.62 -0.81 5.61
CA MET A 1 16.14 -1.00 5.51
C MET A 1 15.71 -0.73 4.09
N THR A 2 15.02 -1.69 3.46
CA THR A 2 14.50 -1.55 2.10
C THR A 2 13.24 -0.66 2.08
N THR A 3 12.93 -0.06 0.93
CA THR A 3 11.72 0.76 0.74
C THR A 3 10.45 -0.04 1.06
N VAL A 4 10.42 -1.31 0.64
CA VAL A 4 9.34 -2.26 0.95
C VAL A 4 9.16 -2.45 2.46
N ALA A 5 10.25 -2.66 3.22
CA ALA A 5 10.18 -2.84 4.66
C ALA A 5 9.63 -1.59 5.39
N LYS A 6 9.94 -0.39 4.90
CA LYS A 6 9.38 0.87 5.45
C LYS A 6 7.88 0.99 5.17
N LEU A 7 7.43 0.62 3.97
CA LEU A 7 6.02 0.63 3.59
C LEU A 7 5.22 -0.39 4.41
N LEU A 8 5.73 -1.61 4.57
CA LEU A 8 5.11 -2.64 5.39
C LEU A 8 5.01 -2.24 6.87
N ALA A 9 6.07 -1.67 7.45
CA ALA A 9 6.04 -1.15 8.81
C ALA A 9 4.97 -0.06 8.98
N ARG A 10 4.85 0.84 7.99
CA ARG A 10 3.83 1.90 8.02
C ARG A 10 2.41 1.37 7.83
N LYS A 11 2.22 0.35 6.99
CA LYS A 11 0.94 -0.37 6.86
C LYS A 11 0.49 -0.95 8.20
N GLN A 12 1.41 -1.63 8.90
CA GLN A 12 1.11 -2.24 10.20
C GLN A 12 0.68 -1.20 11.23
N GLN A 13 1.39 -0.06 11.34
CA GLN A 13 0.99 1.01 12.26
C GLN A 13 -0.40 1.59 11.96
N LEU A 14 -0.79 1.69 10.68
CA LEU A 14 -2.12 2.17 10.30
C LEU A 14 -3.22 1.14 10.62
N LEU A 15 -2.93 -0.15 10.46
CA LEU A 15 -3.84 -1.23 10.84
C LEU A 15 -4.05 -1.30 12.35
N ASP A 16 -2.99 -1.12 13.14
CA ASP A 16 -3.08 -1.06 14.60
C ASP A 16 -3.97 0.10 15.04
N ARG A 17 -3.82 1.29 14.43
CA ARG A 17 -4.71 2.44 14.67
C ARG A 17 -6.15 2.17 14.24
N LEU A 18 -6.38 1.36 13.21
CA LEU A 18 -7.72 0.95 12.76
C LEU A 18 -8.38 -0.02 13.74
N GLN A 19 -7.59 -0.85 14.44
CA GLN A 19 -8.09 -1.73 15.50
C GLN A 19 -8.50 -0.96 16.76
N GLU A 20 -7.96 0.23 16.98
CA GLU A 20 -8.37 1.13 18.08
C GLU A 20 -9.75 1.79 17.86
N GLU A 21 -10.50 1.35 16.84
CA GLU A 21 -11.81 1.90 16.45
C GLU A 21 -11.80 3.43 16.32
N PRO A 22 -10.94 3.98 15.44
CA PRO A 22 -10.82 5.41 15.26
C PRO A 22 -12.11 5.97 14.67
N GLY A 23 -12.40 7.24 14.94
CA GLY A 23 -13.65 7.87 14.50
C GLY A 23 -13.84 7.78 12.98
N MET A 24 -15.08 7.88 12.48
CA MET A 24 -15.42 7.72 11.05
C MET A 24 -14.50 8.52 10.11
N HIS A 25 -14.08 9.72 10.51
CA HIS A 25 -13.19 10.57 9.71
C HIS A 25 -11.76 10.03 9.67
N GLU A 26 -11.20 9.68 10.84
CA GLU A 26 -9.88 9.08 10.94
C GLU A 26 -9.83 7.72 10.24
N ARG A 27 -10.87 6.90 10.38
CA ARG A 27 -10.97 5.62 9.68
C ARG A 27 -10.89 5.82 8.16
N ALA A 28 -11.64 6.76 7.61
CA ALA A 28 -11.61 7.05 6.17
C ALA A 28 -10.23 7.55 5.71
N GLU A 29 -9.53 8.32 6.54
CA GLU A 29 -8.16 8.78 6.25
C GLU A 29 -7.15 7.63 6.32
N LEU A 30 -7.24 6.77 7.33
CA LEU A 30 -6.41 5.57 7.49
C LEU A 30 -6.59 4.60 6.33
N GLU A 31 -7.82 4.37 5.88
CA GLU A 31 -8.12 3.53 4.71
C GLU A 31 -7.51 4.10 3.42
N ARG A 32 -7.55 5.43 3.24
CA ARG A 32 -6.88 6.09 2.10
C ARG A 32 -5.36 5.95 2.15
N LEU A 33 -4.77 6.02 3.34
CA LEU A 33 -3.33 5.85 3.54
C LEU A 33 -2.90 4.40 3.28
N LEU A 34 -3.70 3.43 3.72
CA LEU A 34 -3.49 2.00 3.44
C LEU A 34 -3.51 1.72 1.93
N ALA A 35 -4.51 2.24 1.21
CA ALA A 35 -4.62 2.06 -0.24
C ALA A 35 -3.42 2.63 -1.01
N GLN A 36 -2.87 3.78 -0.58
CA GLN A 36 -1.66 4.35 -1.18
C GLN A 36 -0.43 3.48 -0.95
N ILE A 37 -0.29 2.91 0.26
CA ILE A 37 0.82 2.02 0.59
C ILE A 37 0.71 0.72 -0.22
N ASP A 38 -0.49 0.16 -0.35
CA ASP A 38 -0.71 -1.06 -1.13
C ASP A 38 -0.39 -0.84 -2.61
N SER A 39 -0.82 0.28 -3.20
CA SER A 39 -0.45 0.62 -4.57
C SER A 39 1.06 0.84 -4.75
N ALA A 40 1.74 1.44 -3.76
CA ALA A 40 3.19 1.60 -3.78
C ALA A 40 3.92 0.24 -3.64
N LEU A 41 3.39 -0.68 -2.85
CA LEU A 41 3.91 -2.03 -2.72
C LEU A 41 3.72 -2.81 -4.02
N GLU A 42 2.55 -2.76 -4.64
CA GLU A 42 2.26 -3.35 -5.95
C GLU A 42 3.24 -2.84 -7.02
N PHE A 43 3.45 -1.53 -7.09
CA PHE A 43 4.40 -0.94 -8.03
C PHE A 43 5.84 -1.41 -7.82
N LEU A 44 6.23 -1.65 -6.56
CA LEU A 44 7.56 -2.16 -6.22
C LEU A 44 7.69 -3.67 -6.45
N GLU A 45 6.61 -4.44 -6.28
CA GLU A 45 6.56 -5.89 -6.54
C GLU A 45 6.51 -6.19 -8.04
N GLU A 46 5.75 -5.43 -8.83
CA GLU A 46 5.66 -5.62 -10.27
C GLU A 46 6.95 -5.23 -10.99
N GLY A 47 7.70 -4.27 -10.45
CA GLY A 47 8.87 -3.70 -11.09
C GLY A 47 8.57 -3.14 -12.49
N PRO A 48 9.51 -2.42 -13.13
CA PRO A 48 9.32 -1.93 -14.50
C PRO A 48 9.22 -3.03 -15.58
N ASN A 49 9.11 -4.32 -15.21
CA ASN A 49 9.29 -5.44 -16.13
C ASN A 49 8.00 -6.01 -16.75
N GLN A 50 6.85 -5.35 -16.56
CA GLN A 50 5.59 -5.78 -17.18
C GLN A 50 5.06 -4.89 -18.32
N ILE A 51 5.75 -3.78 -18.65
CA ILE A 51 5.46 -3.01 -19.89
C ILE A 51 6.16 -3.60 -21.12
N GLY A 52 6.08 -4.93 -21.30
CA GLY A 52 6.86 -5.66 -22.31
C GLY A 52 6.12 -6.77 -23.06
N ARG A 53 4.82 -6.96 -22.86
CA ARG A 53 4.04 -7.90 -23.69
C ARG A 53 2.88 -7.19 -24.36
N LYS A 54 3.16 -6.65 -25.55
CA LYS A 54 2.12 -6.54 -26.57
C LYS A 54 1.63 -7.97 -26.86
N PRO A 55 0.33 -8.28 -26.73
CA PRO A 55 -0.21 -9.44 -27.42
C PRO A 55 -0.30 -9.04 -28.90
N ASP A 56 0.65 -9.52 -29.68
CA ASP A 56 0.55 -9.55 -31.14
C ASP A 56 -0.34 -10.76 -31.46
N SER A 57 -1.57 -10.52 -31.89
CA SER A 57 -2.46 -11.47 -32.59
C SER A 57 -3.58 -10.72 -33.29
#